data_AF-A0A8C5FJF3-F1
#
_entry.id   AF-A0A8C5FJF3-F1
#
_cell.length_a   1.000
_cell.length_b   1.000
_cell.length_c   1.000
_cell.angle_alpha   90.00
_cell.angle_beta   90.00
_cell.angle_gamma   90.00
#
_symmetry.space_group_name_H-M   'P 1'
#
loop_
_entity.id
_entity.type
_entity.pdbx_description
1 polymer ?
#
loop_
_entity_poly.entity_id
_entity_poly.type
_entity_poly.pdbx_seq_one_letter_code
_entity_poly.pdbx_strand_id
1 'polypeptide(L)'
;MLPGYSPVTQAFLGTLFTWALTAAGAALVFIFSSRQKRILDGSLGFAAGVMLAASYWSLLAPAIGMAEDSGKYGAFAFVPVAVGFTLGAAFVYLADLVMPMLGLGVDPQVALALPPDKPLKEKSEDPSSFQFSGPEEMTIRIGRGGPHADKIENGEVHQRRRGSFHGPEAQDADNRQEQEEMVRRGSSWRRIMLLILAITIHNIPEGLAVGVAFGAIGKTPSATFESARNLAIGIGIQNFPEGLAVSLPLRGAGMSTWGAFWYGQLSGMVEPVAGLLGAVAVVLAEPLLPYALAFAAGAMVYVVVDDIIPEAQVSGNGKLASWTSILGFVVMMSLDVGLG
;
A
#
# COMPACT_ATOMS: atom_id res chain seq x y z
N MET A 1 3.00 24.75 10.02
CA MET A 1 2.27 24.61 11.29
C MET A 1 2.84 25.66 12.24
N LEU A 2 2.24 26.85 12.28
CA LEU A 2 2.78 28.02 12.98
C LEU A 2 1.65 28.66 13.79
N PRO A 3 1.80 28.98 15.08
CA PRO A 3 0.71 29.53 15.88
C PRO A 3 0.18 30.85 15.27
N GLY A 4 -1.14 31.07 15.37
CA GLY A 4 -1.80 32.31 14.96
C GLY A 4 -2.37 32.36 13.53
N TYR A 5 -2.20 31.31 12.72
CA TYR A 5 -2.83 31.21 11.39
C TYR A 5 -4.19 30.51 11.44
N SER A 6 -5.02 30.75 10.41
CA SER A 6 -6.35 30.15 10.27
C SER A 6 -6.32 28.61 10.21
N PRO A 7 -7.36 27.90 10.69
CA PRO A 7 -7.45 26.43 10.63
C PRO A 7 -7.15 25.84 9.23
N VAL A 8 -7.67 26.47 8.19
CA VAL A 8 -7.45 26.05 6.79
C VAL A 8 -5.99 26.21 6.38
N THR A 9 -5.35 27.32 6.77
CA THR A 9 -3.91 27.52 6.53
C THR A 9 -3.06 26.51 7.29
N GLN A 10 -3.44 26.17 8.53
CA GLN A 10 -2.72 25.15 9.30
C GLN A 10 -2.87 23.76 8.68
N ALA A 11 -4.08 23.40 8.26
CA ALA A 11 -4.34 22.16 7.55
C ALA A 11 -3.46 22.04 6.32
N PHE A 12 -3.43 23.08 5.48
CA PHE A 12 -2.57 23.12 4.29
C PHE A 12 -1.09 22.97 4.63
N LEU A 13 -0.59 23.72 5.63
CA LEU A 13 0.81 23.60 6.05
C LEU A 13 1.14 22.24 6.67
N GLY A 14 0.21 21.64 7.40
CA GLY A 14 0.34 20.31 7.98
C GLY A 14 0.40 19.24 6.89
N THR A 15 -0.49 19.32 5.90
CA THR A 15 -0.52 18.37 4.78
C THR A 15 0.64 18.55 3.80
N LEU A 16 1.17 19.78 3.66
CA LEU A 16 2.41 20.00 2.93
C LEU A 16 3.60 19.38 3.66
N PHE A 17 3.59 19.41 4.99
CA PHE A 17 4.62 18.77 5.79
C PHE A 17 4.57 17.25 5.65
N THR A 18 3.39 16.63 5.73
CA THR A 18 3.23 15.18 5.56
C THR A 18 3.67 14.74 4.16
N TRP A 19 3.20 15.43 3.11
CA TRP A 19 3.64 15.19 1.73
C TRP A 19 5.15 15.37 1.55
N ALA A 20 5.76 16.38 2.19
CA ALA A 20 7.20 16.58 2.12
C ALA A 20 7.97 15.40 2.74
N LEU A 21 7.43 14.73 3.75
CA LEU A 21 8.03 13.54 4.33
C LEU A 21 7.84 12.32 3.42
N THR A 22 6.69 12.19 2.73
CA THR A 22 6.50 11.22 1.64
C THR A 22 7.57 11.41 0.56
N ALA A 23 7.77 12.66 0.12
CA ALA A 23 8.78 13.00 -0.88
C ALA A 23 10.21 12.71 -0.40
N ALA A 24 10.51 13.01 0.87
CA ALA A 24 11.81 12.71 1.48
C ALA A 24 12.06 11.18 1.56
N GLY A 25 11.03 10.41 1.91
CA GLY A 25 11.02 8.96 1.87
C GLY A 25 11.27 8.41 0.46
N ALA A 26 10.56 8.94 -0.54
CA ALA A 26 10.76 8.59 -1.93
C ALA A 26 12.18 8.92 -2.42
N ALA A 27 12.79 10.01 -1.95
CA ALA A 27 14.15 10.38 -2.31
C ALA A 27 15.21 9.38 -1.80
N LEU A 28 14.91 8.55 -0.80
CA LEU A 28 15.83 7.49 -0.39
C LEU A 28 16.07 6.45 -1.48
N VAL A 29 15.25 6.42 -2.54
CA VAL A 29 15.50 5.63 -3.75
C VAL A 29 16.82 5.98 -4.45
N PHE A 30 17.39 7.17 -4.23
CA PHE A 30 18.72 7.53 -4.75
C PHE A 30 19.86 6.82 -4.01
N ILE A 31 19.67 6.49 -2.73
CA ILE A 31 20.68 5.90 -1.84
C ILE A 31 20.48 4.39 -1.73
N PHE A 32 19.24 3.95 -1.52
CA PHE A 32 18.88 2.56 -1.26
C PHE A 32 18.52 1.82 -2.55
N SER A 33 18.84 0.53 -2.57
CA SER A 33 18.54 -0.37 -3.68
C SER A 33 17.39 -1.31 -3.32
N SER A 34 16.59 -1.70 -4.32
CA SER A 34 15.44 -2.62 -4.20
C SER A 34 15.79 -4.01 -3.62
N ARG A 35 17.08 -4.31 -3.43
CA ARG A 35 17.56 -5.54 -2.81
C ARG A 35 17.42 -5.59 -1.28
N GLN A 36 17.17 -4.46 -0.61
CA GLN A 36 17.19 -4.35 0.85
C GLN A 36 15.80 -4.60 1.48
N LYS A 37 15.20 -5.77 1.21
CA LYS A 37 13.84 -6.13 1.67
C LYS A 37 13.63 -5.97 3.18
N ARG A 38 14.67 -6.19 3.98
CA ARG A 38 14.62 -5.99 5.45
C ARG A 38 14.31 -4.54 5.86
N ILE A 39 14.84 -3.56 5.13
CA ILE A 39 14.60 -2.14 5.44
C ILE A 39 13.17 -1.79 5.06
N LEU A 40 12.71 -2.27 3.90
CA LEU A 40 11.34 -2.07 3.45
C LEU A 40 10.33 -2.65 4.44
N ASP A 41 10.42 -3.95 4.75
CA ASP A 41 9.53 -4.64 5.69
C ASP A 41 9.57 -3.99 7.09
N GLY A 42 10.77 -3.61 7.56
CA GLY A 42 10.93 -2.93 8.84
C GLY A 42 10.26 -1.55 8.86
N SER A 43 10.40 -0.79 7.77
CA SER A 43 9.81 0.54 7.61
C SER A 43 8.28 0.49 7.50
N LEU A 44 7.73 -0.47 6.76
CA LEU A 44 6.28 -0.71 6.66
C LEU A 44 5.69 -1.15 8.00
N GLY A 45 6.37 -2.06 8.71
CA GLY A 45 5.97 -2.44 10.07
C GLY A 45 5.91 -1.23 11.00
N PHE A 46 6.93 -0.36 10.97
CA PHE A 46 6.94 0.89 11.73
C PHE A 46 5.77 1.81 11.38
N ALA A 47 5.49 2.00 10.08
CA ALA A 47 4.36 2.81 9.62
C ALA A 47 3.02 2.28 10.14
N ALA A 48 2.77 0.97 10.02
CA ALA A 48 1.56 0.33 10.57
C ALA A 48 1.39 0.62 12.07
N GLY A 49 2.48 0.56 12.83
CA GLY A 49 2.47 0.87 14.26
C GLY A 49 2.03 2.30 14.56
N VAL A 50 2.63 3.27 13.86
CA VAL A 50 2.30 4.70 13.98
C VAL A 50 0.84 4.95 13.61
N MET A 51 0.37 4.39 12.50
CA MET A 51 -1.02 4.55 12.03
C MET A 51 -2.05 3.99 13.02
N LEU A 52 -1.79 2.81 13.61
CA LEU A 52 -2.71 2.23 14.61
C LEU A 52 -2.81 3.10 15.87
N ALA A 53 -1.68 3.62 16.35
CA ALA A 53 -1.68 4.53 17.49
C ALA A 53 -2.40 5.85 17.15
N ALA A 54 -2.08 6.47 16.02
CA ALA A 54 -2.74 7.71 15.57
C ALA A 54 -4.26 7.53 15.43
N SER A 55 -4.70 6.39 14.89
CA SER A 55 -6.11 6.05 14.75
C SER A 55 -6.87 6.07 16.09
N TYR A 56 -6.23 5.59 17.16
CA TYR A 56 -6.85 5.60 18.47
C TYR A 56 -6.74 6.95 19.17
N TRP A 57 -5.51 7.41 19.43
CA TRP A 57 -5.29 8.58 20.30
C TRP A 57 -5.63 9.91 19.64
N SER A 58 -5.31 10.06 18.36
CA SER A 58 -5.45 11.33 17.67
C SER A 58 -6.77 11.47 16.91
N LEU A 59 -7.50 10.37 16.69
CA LEU A 59 -8.76 10.37 15.93
C LEU A 59 -9.94 9.82 16.75
N LEU A 60 -9.92 8.55 17.16
CA LEU A 60 -11.05 7.94 17.89
C LEU A 60 -11.28 8.57 19.26
N ALA A 61 -10.24 8.77 20.08
CA ALA A 61 -10.40 9.31 21.42
C ALA A 61 -11.00 10.74 21.40
N PRO A 62 -10.52 11.68 20.56
CA PRO A 62 -11.19 12.97 20.35
C PRO A 62 -12.61 12.83 19.81
N ALA A 63 -12.88 11.90 18.88
CA ALA A 63 -14.22 11.68 18.35
C ALA A 63 -15.22 11.23 19.43
N ILE A 64 -14.79 10.32 20.31
CA ILE A 64 -15.57 9.83 21.45
C ILE A 64 -15.84 10.98 22.42
N GLY A 65 -14.81 11.74 22.80
CA GLY A 65 -14.97 12.90 23.69
C GLY A 65 -15.94 13.94 23.11
N MET A 66 -15.84 14.24 21.81
CA MET A 66 -16.79 15.14 21.13
C MET A 66 -18.23 14.60 21.15
N ALA A 67 -18.42 13.29 20.99
CA ALA A 67 -19.74 12.68 21.02
C ALA A 67 -20.36 12.71 22.43
N GLU A 68 -19.55 12.47 23.46
CA GLU A 68 -19.96 12.53 24.87
C GLU A 68 -20.32 13.96 25.28
N ASP A 69 -19.44 14.92 24.99
CA ASP A 69 -19.60 16.34 25.34
C ASP A 69 -20.81 16.99 24.64
N SER A 70 -21.20 16.47 23.48
CA SER A 70 -22.33 17.02 22.71
C SER A 70 -23.67 16.93 23.46
N GLY A 71 -23.78 16.07 24.48
CA GLY A 71 -24.99 15.88 25.29
C GLY A 71 -26.20 15.33 24.53
N LYS A 72 -26.10 15.12 23.21
CA LYS A 72 -27.20 14.66 22.33
C LYS A 72 -27.42 13.15 22.38
N TYR A 73 -26.36 12.40 22.66
CA TYR A 73 -26.37 10.94 22.51
C TYR A 73 -26.49 10.19 23.85
N GLY A 74 -26.19 10.85 24.99
CA GLY A 74 -26.22 10.19 26.31
C GLY A 74 -25.39 8.90 26.32
N ALA A 75 -25.97 7.78 26.75
CA ALA A 75 -25.32 6.47 26.73
C ALA A 75 -24.99 5.94 25.31
N PHE A 76 -25.51 6.56 24.25
CA PHE A 76 -25.29 6.19 22.85
C PHE A 76 -24.20 7.03 22.17
N ALA A 77 -23.32 7.70 22.91
CA ALA A 77 -22.20 8.45 22.35
C ALA A 77 -21.27 7.61 21.45
N PHE A 78 -21.28 6.29 21.60
CA PHE A 78 -20.56 5.37 20.71
C PHE A 78 -21.15 5.29 19.29
N VAL A 79 -22.43 5.64 19.07
CA VAL A 79 -23.11 5.51 17.78
C VAL A 79 -22.47 6.36 16.68
N PRO A 80 -22.27 7.68 16.84
CA PRO A 80 -21.62 8.49 15.82
C PRO A 80 -20.21 8.00 15.47
N VAL A 81 -19.46 7.55 16.47
CA VAL A 81 -18.11 7.03 16.31
C VAL A 81 -18.14 5.69 15.58
N ALA A 82 -18.99 4.75 15.99
CA ALA A 82 -19.12 3.45 15.35
C ALA A 82 -19.58 3.59 13.89
N VAL A 83 -20.57 4.44 13.62
CA VAL A 83 -21.04 4.70 12.26
C VAL A 83 -19.94 5.32 11.41
N GLY A 84 -19.27 6.37 11.91
CA GLY A 84 -18.14 6.98 11.21
C GLY A 84 -17.05 5.96 10.90
N PHE A 85 -16.60 5.22 11.92
CA PHE A 85 -15.56 4.20 11.80
C PHE A 85 -15.90 3.11 10.77
N THR A 86 -17.10 2.53 10.84
CA THR A 86 -17.51 1.51 9.87
C THR A 86 -17.65 2.07 8.46
N LEU A 87 -18.15 3.30 8.30
CA LEU A 87 -18.22 3.95 6.99
C LEU A 87 -16.83 4.24 6.42
N GLY A 88 -15.86 4.60 7.27
CA GLY A 88 -14.46 4.79 6.88
C GLY A 88 -13.82 3.50 6.37
N ALA A 89 -13.96 2.42 7.12
CA ALA A 89 -13.47 1.11 6.69
C ALA A 89 -14.18 0.64 5.41
N ALA A 90 -15.50 0.80 5.33
CA ALA A 90 -16.27 0.45 4.14
C ALA A 90 -15.89 1.31 2.92
N PHE A 91 -15.51 2.58 3.11
CA PHE A 91 -15.04 3.45 2.04
C PHE A 91 -13.76 2.91 1.40
N VAL A 92 -12.78 2.49 2.20
CA VAL A 92 -11.52 1.91 1.69
C VAL A 92 -11.81 0.57 1.02
N TYR A 93 -12.54 -0.33 1.69
CA TYR A 93 -12.97 -1.60 1.11
C TYR A 93 -13.67 -1.45 -0.25
N LEU A 94 -14.55 -0.45 -0.37
CA LEU A 94 -15.25 -0.19 -1.62
C LEU A 94 -14.31 0.37 -2.70
N ALA A 95 -13.35 1.22 -2.30
CA ALA A 95 -12.30 1.69 -3.21
C ALA A 95 -11.46 0.51 -3.74
N ASP A 96 -11.13 -0.45 -2.87
CA ASP A 96 -10.41 -1.67 -3.23
C ASP A 96 -11.23 -2.58 -4.14
N LEU A 97 -12.55 -2.60 -4.00
CA LEU A 97 -13.44 -3.35 -4.90
C LEU A 97 -13.59 -2.68 -6.27
N VAL A 98 -13.56 -1.35 -6.31
CA VAL A 98 -13.66 -0.58 -7.56
C VAL A 98 -12.38 -0.72 -8.39
N MET A 99 -11.21 -0.87 -7.76
CA MET A 99 -9.93 -1.03 -8.46
C MET A 99 -9.94 -2.21 -9.48
N PRO A 100 -10.33 -3.45 -9.12
CA PRO A 100 -10.48 -4.55 -10.06
C PRO A 100 -11.56 -4.31 -11.14
N MET A 101 -12.70 -3.72 -10.75
CA MET A 101 -13.86 -3.46 -11.62
C MET A 101 -13.57 -2.47 -12.75
N LEU A 102 -12.64 -1.53 -12.56
CA LEU A 102 -12.12 -0.66 -13.62
C LEU A 102 -11.26 -1.42 -14.66
N GLY A 103 -11.23 -2.75 -14.61
CA GLY A 103 -10.41 -3.59 -15.47
C GLY A 103 -8.93 -3.53 -15.07
N LEU A 104 -8.60 -3.14 -13.84
CA LEU A 104 -7.21 -3.03 -13.38
C LEU A 104 -6.73 -4.29 -12.64
N GLY A 105 -7.60 -5.23 -12.22
CA GLY A 105 -7.24 -6.34 -11.31
C GLY A 105 -7.22 -7.79 -11.85
N VAL A 106 -7.35 -8.05 -13.16
CA VAL A 106 -7.37 -9.44 -13.68
C VAL A 106 -6.00 -9.89 -14.16
N ASP A 107 -5.44 -10.95 -13.57
CA ASP A 107 -4.18 -11.57 -14.03
C ASP A 107 -4.25 -11.90 -15.54
N PRO A 108 -3.27 -11.46 -16.36
CA PRO A 108 -3.25 -11.75 -17.80
C PRO A 108 -3.30 -13.24 -18.13
N GLN A 109 -2.89 -14.10 -17.19
CA GLN A 109 -2.91 -15.55 -17.37
C GLN A 109 -4.34 -16.14 -17.32
N VAL A 110 -5.29 -15.52 -16.62
CA VAL A 110 -6.69 -15.96 -16.58
C VAL A 110 -7.44 -15.50 -17.84
N ALA A 111 -7.12 -14.32 -18.36
CA ALA A 111 -7.68 -13.81 -19.60
C ALA A 111 -7.17 -14.54 -20.86
N LEU A 112 -5.94 -15.08 -20.83
CA LEU A 112 -5.38 -15.89 -21.93
C LEU A 112 -5.86 -17.35 -21.95
N ALA A 113 -6.42 -17.84 -20.83
CA ALA A 113 -6.90 -19.21 -20.70
C ALA A 113 -8.35 -19.40 -21.22
N LEU A 114 -9.03 -18.33 -21.62
CA LEU A 114 -10.38 -18.38 -22.18
C LEU A 114 -10.31 -18.31 -23.72
N PRO A 115 -10.72 -19.38 -24.44
CA PRO A 115 -10.91 -19.30 -25.88
C PRO A 115 -12.00 -18.27 -26.22
N PRO A 116 -11.89 -17.57 -27.38
CA PRO A 116 -12.61 -16.31 -27.62
C PRO A 116 -14.12 -16.44 -27.86
N ASP A 117 -14.75 -17.60 -27.69
CA ASP A 117 -16.17 -17.78 -27.96
C ASP A 117 -16.87 -18.64 -26.91
N LYS A 118 -17.43 -17.98 -25.87
CA LYS A 118 -18.69 -18.40 -25.21
C LYS A 118 -19.18 -17.31 -24.27
N PRO A 119 -20.47 -16.91 -24.33
CA PRO A 119 -21.02 -15.94 -23.40
C PRO A 119 -21.07 -16.56 -22.01
N LEU A 120 -20.71 -15.75 -21.02
CA LEU A 120 -20.70 -16.10 -19.60
C LEU A 120 -22.08 -16.58 -19.16
N LYS A 121 -22.17 -17.84 -18.74
CA LYS A 121 -23.22 -18.28 -17.81
C LYS A 121 -22.66 -18.09 -16.40
N GLU A 122 -23.27 -17.17 -15.66
CA GLU A 122 -23.14 -17.10 -14.21
C GLU A 122 -23.44 -18.48 -13.62
N LYS A 123 -22.47 -19.01 -12.88
CA LYS A 123 -22.72 -20.13 -11.99
C LYS A 123 -22.35 -19.68 -10.58
N SER A 124 -23.37 -19.20 -9.88
CA SER A 124 -23.46 -19.27 -8.43
C SER A 124 -23.19 -20.70 -7.97
N GLU A 125 -22.28 -20.92 -7.03
CA GLU A 125 -22.29 -22.16 -6.23
C GLU A 125 -21.56 -21.98 -4.89
N ASP A 126 -22.28 -22.45 -3.88
CA ASP A 126 -22.04 -22.53 -2.43
C ASP A 126 -20.76 -23.30 -2.02
N PRO A 127 -20.29 -23.16 -0.77
CA PRO A 127 -19.13 -23.87 -0.24
C PRO A 127 -19.55 -25.22 0.39
N SER A 128 -19.22 -26.36 -0.21
CA SER A 128 -19.04 -27.64 0.51
C SER A 128 -18.65 -28.81 -0.41
N SER A 129 -17.39 -29.27 -0.30
CA SER A 129 -16.92 -30.68 -0.38
C SER A 129 -15.39 -30.68 -0.52
N PHE A 130 -14.62 -30.89 0.55
CA PHE A 130 -14.10 -32.20 1.00
C PHE A 130 -13.58 -33.09 -0.15
N GLN A 131 -12.25 -33.27 -0.30
CA GLN A 131 -11.52 -34.37 0.33
C GLN A 131 -10.02 -34.44 0.01
N PHE A 132 -9.33 -35.01 0.98
CA PHE A 132 -7.91 -35.29 1.21
C PHE A 132 -7.33 -36.37 0.28
N SER A 133 -6.02 -36.31 -0.04
CA SER A 133 -5.04 -37.44 -0.01
C SER A 133 -3.70 -37.04 -0.67
N GLY A 134 -2.60 -37.07 0.09
CA GLY A 134 -1.24 -37.35 -0.45
C GLY A 134 -0.86 -38.82 -0.20
N PRO A 135 0.42 -39.26 -0.20
CA PRO A 135 1.66 -38.63 -0.71
C PRO A 135 2.58 -39.62 -1.50
N GLU A 136 3.75 -39.13 -1.96
CA GLU A 136 5.01 -39.84 -2.33
C GLU A 136 5.04 -41.02 -3.32
N GLU A 137 5.85 -40.87 -4.39
CA GLU A 137 6.64 -42.00 -4.93
C GLU A 137 7.97 -41.54 -5.55
N MET A 138 9.08 -41.86 -4.87
CA MET A 138 10.43 -41.95 -5.43
C MET A 138 10.62 -43.35 -6.01
N THR A 139 11.02 -43.49 -7.28
CA THR A 139 11.53 -44.77 -7.79
C THR A 139 12.85 -44.61 -8.54
N ILE A 140 13.89 -45.20 -7.93
CA ILE A 140 15.21 -45.51 -8.46
C ILE A 140 15.10 -46.66 -9.48
N ARG A 141 15.85 -46.62 -10.59
CA ARG A 141 16.17 -47.80 -11.40
C ARG A 141 17.67 -47.90 -11.69
N ILE A 142 18.24 -49.03 -11.26
CA ILE A 142 19.62 -49.47 -11.41
C ILE A 142 19.74 -50.40 -12.64
N GLY A 143 20.74 -50.14 -13.49
CA GLY A 143 21.68 -51.12 -14.08
C GLY A 143 21.24 -52.11 -15.19
N ARG A 144 21.90 -52.03 -16.37
CA ARG A 144 22.31 -53.18 -17.20
C ARG A 144 23.50 -52.81 -18.12
N GLY A 145 24.68 -53.41 -17.91
CA GLY A 145 25.85 -53.36 -18.81
C GLY A 145 25.73 -54.34 -19.99
N GLY A 146 26.53 -54.36 -21.07
CA GLY A 146 27.74 -53.69 -21.61
C GLY A 146 27.86 -54.16 -23.10
N PRO A 147 29.02 -54.32 -23.80
CA PRO A 147 30.40 -53.78 -23.65
C PRO A 147 31.08 -53.29 -24.99
N HIS A 148 32.32 -52.74 -24.91
CA HIS A 148 33.37 -52.51 -25.96
C HIS A 148 33.10 -51.46 -27.09
N ALA A 149 34.04 -50.71 -27.69
CA ALA A 149 35.51 -50.74 -27.82
C ALA A 149 36.10 -49.33 -28.15
N ASP A 150 37.40 -49.17 -27.92
CA ASP A 150 38.25 -48.00 -28.20
C ASP A 150 38.27 -47.48 -29.64
N LYS A 151 38.49 -46.16 -29.83
CA LYS A 151 39.60 -45.62 -30.65
C LYS A 151 39.70 -44.09 -30.64
N ILE A 152 40.95 -43.65 -30.57
CA ILE A 152 41.51 -42.29 -30.68
C ILE A 152 41.36 -41.78 -32.13
N GLU A 153 40.97 -40.51 -32.34
CA GLU A 153 41.59 -39.65 -33.37
C GLU A 153 41.26 -38.16 -33.20
N ASN A 154 42.30 -37.33 -33.26
CA ASN A 154 42.28 -35.88 -33.34
C ASN A 154 41.65 -35.39 -34.65
N GLY A 155 40.91 -34.29 -34.58
CA GLY A 155 40.47 -33.57 -35.77
C GLY A 155 39.90 -32.21 -35.40
N GLU A 156 40.76 -31.19 -35.32
CA GLU A 156 40.35 -29.80 -35.33
C GLU A 156 39.59 -29.52 -36.63
N VAL A 157 38.27 -29.37 -36.54
CA VAL A 157 37.46 -28.88 -37.66
C VAL A 157 37.17 -27.42 -37.42
N HIS A 158 37.92 -26.55 -38.10
CA HIS A 158 37.53 -25.17 -38.35
C HIS A 158 36.13 -25.13 -38.98
N GLN A 159 35.09 -24.92 -38.17
CA GLN A 159 33.78 -24.54 -38.69
C GLN A 159 33.86 -23.08 -39.17
N ARG A 160 33.99 -22.96 -40.50
CA ARG A 160 33.70 -21.74 -41.26
C ARG A 160 32.36 -21.15 -40.80
N ARG A 161 32.40 -19.86 -40.45
CA ARG A 161 31.28 -18.94 -40.26
C ARG A 161 30.28 -19.11 -41.42
N ARG A 162 29.23 -19.92 -41.21
CA ARG A 162 28.11 -20.07 -42.14
C ARG A 162 27.13 -18.95 -41.80
N GLY A 163 26.82 -18.12 -42.78
CA GLY A 163 25.93 -16.97 -42.64
C GLY A 163 24.61 -17.36 -41.97
N SER A 164 24.16 -16.48 -41.08
CA SER A 164 22.86 -16.57 -40.40
C SER A 164 21.74 -16.59 -41.45
N PHE A 165 21.26 -17.78 -41.78
CA PHE A 165 19.96 -17.97 -42.41
C PHE A 165 18.98 -18.22 -41.27
N HIS A 166 18.24 -17.18 -40.86
CA HIS A 166 17.09 -17.36 -39.97
C HIS A 166 15.98 -18.03 -40.78
N GLY A 167 15.74 -19.31 -40.51
CA GLY A 167 14.55 -20.01 -41.02
C GLY A 167 13.27 -19.47 -40.37
N PRO A 168 12.09 -19.69 -40.98
CA PRO A 168 10.81 -19.21 -40.47
C PRO A 168 10.52 -19.67 -39.03
N GLU A 169 11.00 -20.85 -38.63
CA GLU A 169 10.87 -21.36 -37.25
C GLU A 169 11.66 -20.55 -36.22
N ALA A 170 12.80 -19.94 -36.61
CA ALA A 170 13.58 -19.09 -35.73
C ALA A 170 12.93 -17.71 -35.57
N GLN A 171 12.29 -17.19 -36.61
CA GLN A 171 11.50 -15.95 -36.54
C GLN A 171 10.22 -16.12 -35.71
N ASP A 172 9.55 -17.27 -35.79
CA ASP A 172 8.38 -17.57 -34.95
C ASP A 172 8.73 -17.83 -33.47
N ALA A 173 9.95 -18.26 -33.17
CA ALA A 173 10.45 -18.39 -31.80
C ALA A 173 10.84 -17.04 -31.20
N ASP A 174 11.50 -16.18 -32.00
CA ASP A 174 11.89 -14.81 -31.62
C ASP A 174 10.64 -13.93 -31.38
N ASN A 175 9.67 -13.97 -32.30
CA ASN A 175 8.38 -13.29 -32.13
C ASN A 175 7.62 -13.78 -30.89
N ARG A 176 7.67 -15.09 -30.56
CA ARG A 176 7.03 -15.62 -29.35
C ARG A 176 7.74 -15.15 -28.08
N GLN A 177 9.07 -15.11 -28.07
CA GLN A 177 9.84 -14.60 -26.93
C GLN A 177 9.63 -13.10 -26.71
N GLU A 178 9.63 -12.30 -27.77
CA GLU A 178 9.31 -10.87 -27.69
C GLU A 178 7.88 -10.63 -27.20
N GLN A 179 6.93 -11.44 -27.65
CA GLN A 179 5.53 -11.35 -27.23
C GLN A 179 5.35 -11.78 -25.76
N GLU A 180 6.05 -12.82 -25.30
CA GLU A 180 6.07 -13.24 -23.89
C GLU A 180 6.75 -12.20 -22.98
N GLU A 181 7.85 -11.59 -23.40
CA GLU A 181 8.50 -10.50 -22.67
C GLU A 181 7.61 -9.26 -22.61
N MET A 182 6.97 -8.86 -23.71
CA MET A 182 6.03 -7.74 -23.73
C MET A 182 4.84 -7.97 -22.79
N VAL A 183 4.28 -9.19 -22.77
CA VAL A 183 3.17 -9.56 -21.87
C VAL A 183 3.63 -9.54 -20.40
N ARG A 184 4.81 -10.08 -20.08
CA ARG A 184 5.39 -10.01 -18.72
C ARG A 184 5.69 -8.58 -18.27
N ARG A 185 6.15 -7.74 -19.20
CA ARG A 185 6.44 -6.32 -18.93
C ARG A 185 5.16 -5.53 -18.71
N GLY A 186 4.11 -5.81 -19.49
CA GLY A 186 2.76 -5.26 -19.31
C GLY A 186 2.10 -5.69 -18.00
N SER A 187 2.24 -6.96 -17.60
CA SER A 187 1.72 -7.45 -16.31
C SER A 187 2.42 -6.81 -15.12
N SER A 188 3.74 -6.58 -15.22
CA SER A 188 4.53 -5.95 -14.16
C SER A 188 4.20 -4.46 -14.02
N TRP A 189 4.00 -3.76 -15.13
CA TRP A 189 3.56 -2.35 -15.14
C TRP A 189 2.17 -2.16 -14.58
N ARG A 190 1.24 -3.07 -14.89
CA ARG A 190 -0.12 -3.03 -14.35
C ARG A 190 -0.11 -3.20 -12.83
N ARG A 191 0.66 -4.15 -12.30
CA ARG A 191 0.85 -4.35 -10.85
C ARG A 191 1.41 -3.10 -10.17
N ILE A 192 2.37 -2.44 -10.81
CA ILE A 192 2.97 -1.19 -10.34
C ILE A 192 1.95 -0.04 -10.31
N MET A 193 1.14 0.10 -11.36
CA MET A 193 0.13 1.16 -11.42
C MET A 193 -0.98 0.95 -10.41
N LEU A 194 -1.37 -0.31 -10.17
CA LEU A 194 -2.27 -0.68 -9.08
C LEU A 194 -1.69 -0.32 -7.73
N LEU A 195 -0.42 -0.62 -7.48
CA LEU A 195 0.26 -0.28 -6.22
C LEU A 195 0.26 1.24 -5.99
N ILE A 196 0.64 2.03 -7.01
CA ILE A 196 0.61 3.50 -6.90
C ILE A 196 -0.82 4.00 -6.66
N LEU A 197 -1.81 3.45 -7.38
CA LEU A 197 -3.21 3.87 -7.23
C LEU A 197 -3.76 3.54 -5.85
N ALA A 198 -3.50 2.33 -5.34
CA ALA A 198 -3.89 1.90 -4.00
C ALA A 198 -3.31 2.86 -2.94
N ILE A 199 -1.99 3.08 -2.97
CA ILE A 199 -1.32 3.97 -2.01
C ILE A 199 -1.83 5.42 -2.16
N THR A 200 -2.10 5.88 -3.37
CA THR A 200 -2.70 7.20 -3.58
C THR A 200 -4.08 7.30 -2.94
N ILE A 201 -4.92 6.28 -3.06
CA ILE A 201 -6.23 6.25 -2.41
C ILE A 201 -6.09 6.25 -0.88
N HIS A 202 -5.07 5.58 -0.35
CA HIS A 202 -4.80 5.50 1.09
C HIS A 202 -4.33 6.83 1.69
N ASN A 203 -3.62 7.65 0.91
CA ASN A 203 -3.18 8.98 1.33
C ASN A 203 -4.33 9.99 1.44
N ILE A 204 -5.51 9.69 0.89
CA ILE A 204 -6.69 10.56 1.01
C ILE A 204 -7.21 10.61 2.46
N PRO A 205 -7.48 9.47 3.14
CA PRO A 205 -7.78 9.44 4.58
C PRO A 205 -6.78 10.20 5.45
N GLU A 206 -5.47 10.11 5.16
CA GLU A 206 -4.44 10.79 5.94
C GLU A 206 -4.52 12.31 5.81
N GLY A 207 -4.61 12.80 4.57
CA GLY A 207 -4.81 14.22 4.31
C GLY A 207 -6.09 14.72 4.98
N LEU A 208 -7.20 13.98 4.84
CA LEU A 208 -8.47 14.30 5.51
C LEU A 208 -8.30 14.34 7.04
N ALA A 209 -7.59 13.39 7.65
CA ALA A 209 -7.34 13.33 9.09
C ALA A 209 -6.64 14.60 9.59
N VAL A 210 -5.54 15.00 8.93
CA VAL A 210 -4.81 16.24 9.26
C VAL A 210 -5.71 17.46 9.08
N GLY A 211 -6.46 17.50 7.97
CA GLY A 211 -7.40 18.59 7.67
C GLY A 211 -8.49 18.76 8.71
N VAL A 212 -9.14 17.65 9.09
CA VAL A 212 -10.20 17.63 10.10
C VAL A 212 -9.68 18.02 11.47
N ALA A 213 -8.50 17.51 11.88
CA ALA A 213 -7.91 17.85 13.16
C ALA A 213 -7.60 19.35 13.28
N PHE A 214 -7.00 19.95 12.25
CA PHE A 214 -6.77 21.40 12.23
C PHE A 214 -8.06 22.21 12.14
N GLY A 215 -9.05 21.74 11.38
CA GLY A 215 -10.38 22.36 11.29
C GLY A 215 -11.13 22.36 12.63
N ALA A 216 -10.93 21.32 13.44
CA ALA A 216 -11.61 21.13 14.71
C ALA A 216 -11.02 21.94 15.88
N ILE A 217 -9.91 22.67 15.67
CA ILE A 217 -9.23 23.41 16.73
C ILE A 217 -10.19 24.35 17.46
N GLY A 218 -10.25 24.20 18.78
CA GLY A 218 -11.08 25.03 19.66
C GLY A 218 -12.56 24.65 19.68
N LYS A 219 -12.98 23.58 18.98
CA LYS A 219 -14.35 23.08 19.02
C LYS A 219 -14.64 22.22 20.25
N THR A 220 -13.63 21.57 20.80
CA THR A 220 -13.69 20.85 22.08
C THR A 220 -12.41 21.04 22.89
N PRO A 221 -12.42 20.74 24.20
CA PRO A 221 -11.22 20.84 25.04
C PRO A 221 -10.05 19.98 24.52
N SER A 222 -10.36 18.84 23.90
CA SER A 222 -9.35 17.91 23.35
C SER A 222 -8.87 18.29 21.96
N ALA A 223 -9.63 19.07 21.19
CA ALA A 223 -9.23 19.52 19.84
C ALA A 223 -8.33 20.75 19.93
N THR A 224 -7.09 20.54 20.36
CA THR A 224 -6.09 21.61 20.51
C THR A 224 -5.20 21.72 19.27
N PHE A 225 -4.51 22.87 19.15
CA PHE A 225 -3.47 23.02 18.14
C PHE A 225 -2.34 21.99 18.32
N GLU A 226 -2.02 21.63 19.57
CA GLU A 226 -0.98 20.63 19.86
C GLU A 226 -1.40 19.23 19.45
N SER A 227 -2.64 18.83 19.70
CA SER A 227 -3.19 17.55 19.23
C SER A 227 -3.15 17.46 17.70
N ALA A 228 -3.65 18.49 16.99
CA ALA A 228 -3.61 18.52 15.52
C ALA A 228 -2.17 18.52 14.97
N ARG A 229 -1.26 19.21 15.66
CA ARG A 229 0.16 19.22 15.29
C ARG A 229 0.79 17.84 15.46
N ASN A 230 0.57 17.20 16.60
CA ASN A 230 1.15 15.91 16.91
C ASN A 230 0.62 14.82 15.96
N LEU A 231 -0.67 14.89 15.58
CA LEU A 231 -1.23 14.03 14.53
C LEU A 231 -0.50 14.20 13.20
N ALA A 232 -0.31 15.43 12.71
CA ALA A 232 0.37 15.63 11.43
C ALA A 232 1.86 15.25 11.49
N ILE A 233 2.51 15.39 12.65
CA ILE A 233 3.87 14.88 12.86
C ILE A 233 3.87 13.35 12.80
N GLY A 234 2.92 12.70 13.48
CA GLY A 234 2.74 11.25 13.46
C GLY A 234 2.55 10.70 12.05
N ILE A 235 1.60 11.27 11.30
CA ILE A 235 1.37 10.94 9.90
C ILE A 235 2.66 11.18 9.09
N GLY A 236 3.28 12.36 9.17
CA GLY A 236 4.51 12.63 8.42
C GLY A 236 5.63 11.61 8.70
N ILE A 237 5.80 11.18 9.95
CA ILE A 237 6.81 10.20 10.34
C ILE A 237 6.61 8.84 9.65
N GLN A 238 5.37 8.40 9.43
CA GLN A 238 5.08 7.14 8.75
C GLN A 238 5.05 7.27 7.23
N ASN A 239 4.68 8.46 6.69
CA ASN A 239 4.71 8.72 5.25
C ASN A 239 6.14 8.62 4.68
N PHE A 240 7.16 8.83 5.51
CA PHE A 240 8.55 8.64 5.11
C PHE A 240 8.86 7.18 4.70
N PRO A 241 8.61 6.16 5.55
CA PRO A 241 8.57 4.76 5.12
C PRO A 241 7.75 4.49 3.85
N GLU A 242 6.55 5.06 3.74
CA GLU A 242 5.66 4.80 2.61
C GLU A 242 6.21 5.33 1.27
N GLY A 243 6.77 6.54 1.25
CA GLY A 243 7.40 7.08 0.06
C GLY A 243 8.54 6.20 -0.46
N LEU A 244 9.30 5.58 0.45
CA LEU A 244 10.30 4.57 0.12
C LEU A 244 9.65 3.30 -0.44
N ALA A 245 8.55 2.86 0.18
CA ALA A 245 7.82 1.65 -0.22
C ALA A 245 7.18 1.76 -1.61
N VAL A 246 6.79 2.95 -2.05
CA VAL A 246 6.33 3.18 -3.44
C VAL A 246 7.50 3.18 -4.42
N SER A 247 8.57 3.90 -4.08
CA SER A 247 9.68 4.19 -5.00
C SER A 247 10.63 3.01 -5.22
N LEU A 248 10.89 2.17 -4.22
CA LEU A 248 11.80 1.03 -4.36
C LEU A 248 11.31 -0.06 -5.33
N PRO A 249 10.04 -0.51 -5.28
CA PRO A 249 9.50 -1.47 -6.24
C PRO A 249 9.56 -0.96 -7.68
N LEU A 250 9.28 0.34 -7.89
CA LEU A 250 9.39 1.00 -9.19
C LEU A 250 10.80 0.91 -9.76
N ARG A 251 11.80 1.25 -8.95
CA ARG A 251 13.21 1.11 -9.33
C ARG A 251 13.58 -0.36 -9.56
N GLY A 252 13.06 -1.26 -8.73
CA GLY A 252 13.25 -2.72 -8.86
C GLY A 252 12.69 -3.29 -10.16
N ALA A 253 11.62 -2.71 -10.69
CA ALA A 253 11.01 -3.08 -11.97
C ALA A 253 11.71 -2.47 -13.21
N GLY A 254 12.87 -1.83 -13.02
CA GLY A 254 13.67 -1.27 -14.10
C GLY A 254 13.34 0.18 -14.46
N MET A 255 12.50 0.87 -13.66
CA MET A 255 12.30 2.31 -13.82
C MET A 255 13.56 3.10 -13.45
N SER A 256 13.79 4.22 -14.12
CA SER A 256 14.87 5.13 -13.74
C SER A 256 14.66 5.64 -12.31
N THR A 257 15.76 5.89 -11.59
CA THR A 257 15.71 6.42 -10.22
C THR A 257 14.88 7.69 -10.12
N TRP A 258 14.96 8.56 -11.14
CA TRP A 258 14.17 9.79 -11.22
C TRP A 258 12.68 9.51 -11.43
N GLY A 259 12.33 8.56 -12.31
CA GLY A 259 10.94 8.16 -12.50
C GLY A 259 10.33 7.56 -11.23
N ALA A 260 11.07 6.68 -10.55
CA ALA A 260 10.65 6.08 -9.30
C ALA A 260 10.41 7.11 -8.19
N PHE A 261 11.29 8.11 -8.09
CA PHE A 261 11.11 9.25 -7.18
C PHE A 261 9.86 10.06 -7.52
N TRP A 262 9.64 10.39 -8.80
CA TRP A 262 8.47 11.16 -9.22
C TRP A 262 7.16 10.49 -8.85
N TYR A 263 6.99 9.21 -9.19
CA TYR A 263 5.78 8.49 -8.83
C TYR A 263 5.64 8.30 -7.31
N GLY A 264 6.75 8.10 -6.59
CA GLY A 264 6.76 7.95 -5.14
C GLY A 264 6.32 9.21 -4.37
N GLN A 265 6.68 10.41 -4.84
CA GLN A 265 6.21 11.65 -4.21
C GLN A 265 4.82 12.07 -4.71
N LEU A 266 4.49 11.76 -5.97
CA LEU A 266 3.17 12.08 -6.55
C LEU A 266 2.04 11.30 -5.86
N SER A 267 2.30 10.09 -5.36
CA SER A 267 1.29 9.33 -4.61
C SER A 267 0.85 10.06 -3.33
N GLY A 268 1.72 10.85 -2.69
CA GLY A 268 1.39 11.66 -1.51
C GLY A 268 0.80 13.04 -1.83
N MET A 269 0.81 13.47 -3.09
CA MET A 269 0.36 14.83 -3.46
C MET A 269 -1.17 15.02 -3.30
N VAL A 270 -1.91 13.94 -3.05
CA VAL A 270 -3.33 14.01 -2.70
C VAL A 270 -3.58 14.51 -1.28
N GLU A 271 -2.61 14.37 -0.37
CA GLU A 271 -2.78 14.74 1.05
C GLU A 271 -3.11 16.24 1.22
N PRO A 272 -2.42 17.19 0.55
CA PRO A 272 -2.77 18.62 0.64
C PRO A 272 -4.16 18.96 0.11
N VAL A 273 -4.60 18.28 -0.94
CA VAL A 273 -5.93 18.48 -1.50
C VAL A 273 -6.98 17.94 -0.53
N ALA A 274 -6.78 16.72 -0.05
CA ALA A 274 -7.65 16.06 0.90
C ALA A 274 -7.75 16.83 2.22
N GLY A 275 -6.65 17.34 2.76
CA GLY A 275 -6.68 18.08 4.02
C GLY A 275 -7.27 19.48 3.92
N LEU A 276 -7.16 20.15 2.77
CA LEU A 276 -7.94 21.37 2.52
C LEU A 276 -9.44 21.07 2.53
N LEU A 277 -9.86 20.00 1.84
CA LEU A 277 -11.26 19.57 1.83
C LEU A 277 -11.75 19.19 3.24
N GLY A 278 -10.94 18.46 4.00
CA GLY A 278 -11.22 18.10 5.39
C GLY A 278 -11.43 19.34 6.26
N ALA A 279 -10.51 20.29 6.23
CA ALA A 279 -10.60 21.52 7.02
C ALA A 279 -11.84 22.36 6.66
N VAL A 280 -12.16 22.48 5.37
CA VAL A 280 -13.37 23.19 4.91
C VAL A 280 -14.64 22.45 5.35
N ALA A 281 -14.69 21.12 5.23
CA ALA A 281 -15.83 20.33 5.65
C ALA A 281 -16.15 20.51 7.14
N VAL A 282 -15.13 20.58 8.00
CA VAL A 282 -15.30 20.86 9.43
C VAL A 282 -15.91 22.23 9.69
N VAL A 283 -15.44 23.27 9.00
CA VAL A 283 -15.95 24.63 9.17
C VAL A 283 -17.43 24.73 8.76
N LEU A 284 -17.85 23.91 7.79
CA LEU A 284 -19.23 23.92 7.29
C LEU A 284 -20.18 22.99 8.07
N ALA A 285 -19.66 21.98 8.79
CA ALA A 285 -20.48 20.90 9.36
C ALA A 285 -19.99 20.42 10.75
N GLU A 286 -19.95 21.32 11.75
CA GLU A 286 -19.55 20.98 13.13
C GLU A 286 -20.25 19.74 13.73
N PRO A 287 -21.57 19.50 13.52
CA PRO A 287 -22.23 18.30 14.07
C PRO A 287 -21.73 16.98 13.48
N LEU A 288 -21.04 17.01 12.33
CA LEU A 288 -20.48 15.83 11.68
C LEU A 288 -19.05 15.53 12.16
N LEU A 289 -18.45 16.37 13.00
CA LEU A 289 -17.06 16.19 13.44
C LEU A 289 -16.72 14.83 14.04
N PRO A 290 -17.52 14.28 14.98
CA PRO A 290 -17.24 12.96 15.54
C PRO A 290 -17.28 11.86 14.48
N TYR A 291 -18.19 11.98 13.50
CA TYR A 291 -18.30 11.04 12.40
C TYR A 291 -17.09 11.14 11.48
N ALA A 292 -16.61 12.34 11.17
CA ALA A 292 -15.47 12.57 10.28
C ALA A 292 -14.15 12.06 10.87
N LEU A 293 -13.89 12.32 12.16
CA LEU A 293 -12.72 11.79 12.85
C LEU A 293 -12.76 10.26 12.95
N ALA A 294 -13.91 9.70 13.31
CA ALA A 294 -14.06 8.25 13.37
C ALA A 294 -13.97 7.60 11.98
N PHE A 295 -14.49 8.25 10.94
CA PHE A 295 -14.33 7.84 9.54
C PHE A 295 -12.86 7.77 9.15
N ALA A 296 -12.08 8.82 9.44
CA ALA A 296 -10.64 8.81 9.16
C ALA A 296 -9.93 7.67 9.90
N ALA A 297 -10.29 7.43 11.17
CA ALA A 297 -9.73 6.32 11.95
C ALA A 297 -10.09 4.94 11.38
N GLY A 298 -11.35 4.75 10.98
CA GLY A 298 -11.82 3.49 10.41
C GLY A 298 -11.15 3.16 9.07
N ALA A 299 -11.00 4.17 8.21
CA ALA A 299 -10.25 4.04 6.97
C ALA A 299 -8.77 3.68 7.23
N MET A 300 -8.12 4.38 8.15
CA MET A 300 -6.72 4.14 8.50
C MET A 300 -6.48 2.75 9.11
N VAL A 301 -7.36 2.28 10.00
CA VAL A 301 -7.27 0.93 10.57
C VAL A 301 -7.48 -0.15 9.52
N TYR A 302 -8.43 0.04 8.58
CA TYR A 302 -8.65 -0.92 7.49
C TYR A 302 -7.38 -1.08 6.65
N VAL A 303 -6.78 0.03 6.19
CA VAL A 303 -5.53 0.05 5.41
C VAL A 303 -4.40 -0.69 6.13
N VAL A 304 -4.24 -0.46 7.43
CA VAL A 304 -3.16 -1.13 8.18
C VAL A 304 -3.35 -2.64 8.22
N VAL A 305 -4.59 -3.09 8.41
CA VAL A 305 -4.92 -4.51 8.57
C VAL A 305 -4.88 -5.25 7.23
N ASP A 306 -5.43 -4.66 6.16
CA ASP A 306 -5.58 -5.32 4.86
C ASP A 306 -4.29 -5.20 4.01
N ASP A 307 -3.55 -4.11 4.13
CA ASP A 307 -2.42 -3.82 3.25
C ASP A 307 -1.06 -3.81 3.98
N ILE A 308 -0.87 -2.88 4.93
CA ILE A 308 0.48 -2.58 5.45
C ILE A 308 1.05 -3.75 6.27
N ILE A 309 0.27 -4.35 7.17
CA ILE A 309 0.72 -5.48 7.98
C ILE A 309 1.01 -6.70 7.10
N PRO A 310 0.10 -7.15 6.21
CA PRO A 310 0.38 -8.24 5.30
C PRO A 310 1.63 -8.00 4.44
N GLU A 311 1.76 -6.82 3.81
CA GLU A 311 2.88 -6.49 2.94
C GLU A 311 4.22 -6.52 3.68
N ALA A 312 4.27 -5.98 4.91
CA ALA A 312 5.47 -6.02 5.75
C ALA A 312 5.93 -7.46 6.11
N GLN A 313 5.07 -8.46 5.97
CA GLN A 313 5.37 -9.86 6.29
C GLN A 313 5.72 -10.71 5.06
N VAL A 314 5.49 -10.21 3.84
CA VAL A 314 5.66 -10.97 2.58
C VAL A 314 7.09 -11.49 2.40
N SER A 315 8.13 -10.71 2.76
CA SER A 315 9.52 -11.11 2.49
C SER A 315 10.16 -12.02 3.55
N GLY A 316 9.37 -12.59 4.47
CA GLY A 316 9.86 -13.50 5.50
C GLY A 316 10.53 -12.81 6.70
N ASN A 317 10.46 -11.49 6.80
CA ASN A 317 10.97 -10.72 7.95
C ASN A 317 9.87 -10.35 8.97
N GLY A 318 8.80 -11.16 9.07
CA GLY A 318 7.63 -10.81 9.87
C GLY A 318 7.93 -10.45 11.34
N LYS A 319 8.89 -11.12 11.99
CA LYS A 319 9.31 -10.74 13.37
C LYS A 319 9.89 -9.33 13.45
N LEU A 320 10.66 -8.91 12.44
CA LEU A 320 11.20 -7.55 12.38
C LEU A 320 10.06 -6.56 12.21
N ALA A 321 9.15 -6.81 11.26
CA ALA A 321 7.97 -5.97 11.02
C ALA A 321 7.10 -5.82 12.28
N SER A 322 6.88 -6.89 13.05
CA SER A 322 6.13 -6.81 14.31
C SER A 322 6.85 -5.94 15.37
N TRP A 323 8.17 -6.09 15.54
CA TRP A 323 8.92 -5.27 16.50
C TRP A 323 9.01 -3.82 16.10
N THR A 324 9.18 -3.53 14.81
CA THR A 324 9.17 -2.16 14.31
C THR A 324 7.77 -1.54 14.40
N SER A 325 6.70 -2.34 14.23
CA SER A 325 5.32 -1.90 14.50
C SER A 325 5.11 -1.53 15.96
N ILE A 326 5.57 -2.34 16.91
CA ILE A 326 5.51 -1.97 18.33
C ILE A 326 6.29 -0.68 18.58
N LEU A 327 7.48 -0.52 17.98
CA LEU A 327 8.27 0.70 18.11
C LEU A 327 7.51 1.92 17.55
N GLY A 328 6.94 1.82 16.35
CA GLY A 328 6.15 2.89 15.75
C GLY A 328 4.95 3.28 16.59
N PHE A 329 4.24 2.29 17.13
CA PHE A 329 3.12 2.49 18.03
C PHE A 329 3.54 3.25 19.30
N VAL A 330 4.65 2.84 19.94
CA VAL A 330 5.18 3.51 21.13
C VAL A 330 5.63 4.93 20.83
N VAL A 331 6.29 5.16 19.69
CA VAL A 331 6.70 6.51 19.27
C VAL A 331 5.48 7.40 19.11
N MET A 332 4.46 6.95 18.37
CA MET A 332 3.25 7.75 18.14
C MET A 332 2.44 7.98 19.42
N MET A 333 2.26 6.96 20.26
CA MET A 333 1.64 7.12 21.58
C MET A 333 2.40 8.14 22.43
N SER A 334 3.74 8.11 22.41
CA SER A 334 4.57 9.05 23.16
C SER A 334 4.47 10.47 22.61
N LEU A 335 4.33 10.64 21.29
CA LEU A 335 4.09 11.94 20.66
C LEU A 335 2.73 12.50 21.06
N ASP A 336 1.68 11.68 21.04
CA ASP A 336 0.33 12.12 21.36
C ASP A 336 0.16 12.41 22.86
N VAL A 337 0.57 11.48 23.73
CA VAL A 337 0.41 11.61 25.20
C VAL A 337 1.46 12.52 25.82
N GLY A 338 2.71 12.50 25.31
CA GLY A 338 3.83 13.22 25.91
C GLY A 338 3.96 14.68 25.46
N LEU A 339 3.40 15.04 24.30
CA LEU A 339 3.44 16.40 23.74
C LEU A 339 2.05 17.01 23.52
N GLY A 340 0.97 16.31 23.88
CA GLY A 340 -0.43 16.71 23.70
C GLY A 340 -1.04 17.42 24.90
#